data_AF-A0A3M1Q7V1-F1
#
_entry.id   AF-A0A3M1Q7V1-F1
#
_cell.length_a   1.000
_cell.length_b   1.000
_cell.length_c   1.000
_cell.angle_alpha   90.00
_cell.angle_beta   90.00
_cell.angle_gamma   90.00
#
_symmetry.space_group_name_H-M   'P 1'
#
loop_
_entity.id
_entity.type
_entity.pdbx_description
1 polymer ?
#
loop_
_entity_poly.entity_id
_entity_poly.type
_entity_poly.pdbx_seq_one_letter_code
_entity_poly.pdbx_strand_id
1 'polypeptide(L)'
;MWCKVSLFLAALSIAATPTFAQTAEDQPPRPPRATKIPDAGFWPTKVMIERFLDRIVDEMATVYEFDDEQVELTRAVFQERIPAWLSENRAEIQTLMNEFFEAQLDDEPPDVEQVAIWAQRVYPLIDEFEGVITETTDEMRDFLTEDQIAALEASMAAFHTGASLAKNKIRVWADGGFDPENEWIPPGREREERERAERERMRAEMEAARQEALAERGDPIAAQRLAESDAHDGDEPAESQPADEWTRYTLAFIERYRLNREQRQKAMQYLSVARESRDDYLRARGDELERVTQMLEAAADEPSRRAALEAYEKLNAPIERRFQQLKDRLDTLPTREQRRQAAQRQAQQNEAEPASAASQPATEPDGRP
;
A
#
# COMPACT_ATOMS: atom_id res chain seq x y z
N MET A 1 3.74 -5.61 1.66
CA MET A 1 4.51 -5.53 0.40
C MET A 1 3.71 -6.13 -0.75
N TRP A 2 3.34 -7.42 -0.69
CA TRP A 2 2.51 -8.03 -1.74
C TRP A 2 1.06 -7.52 -1.83
N CYS A 3 0.44 -6.96 -0.77
CA CYS A 3 -0.95 -6.44 -0.86
C CYS A 3 -1.21 -5.34 -1.91
N LYS A 4 -0.18 -4.67 -2.46
CA LYS A 4 -0.36 -3.62 -3.49
C LYS A 4 0.06 -4.07 -4.90
N VAL A 5 1.06 -4.94 -5.01
CA VAL A 5 1.40 -5.66 -6.27
C VAL A 5 0.39 -6.80 -6.53
N SER A 6 -0.31 -7.25 -5.49
CA SER A 6 -1.45 -8.16 -5.51
C SER A 6 -2.55 -7.71 -6.48
N LEU A 7 -2.63 -6.45 -6.93
CA LEU A 7 -3.67 -6.07 -7.89
C LEU A 7 -3.59 -6.81 -9.24
N PHE A 8 -2.46 -7.44 -9.58
CA PHE A 8 -2.34 -8.30 -10.77
C PHE A 8 -2.53 -9.81 -10.49
N LEU A 9 -2.39 -10.27 -9.23
CA LEU A 9 -2.53 -11.68 -8.82
C LEU A 9 -3.74 -11.97 -7.91
N ALA A 10 -4.33 -10.96 -7.30
CA ALA A 10 -5.41 -11.04 -6.31
C ALA A 10 -6.81 -11.09 -6.91
N ALA A 11 -6.93 -11.12 -8.25
CA ALA A 11 -8.16 -11.56 -8.88
C ALA A 11 -8.45 -13.07 -8.64
N LEU A 12 -7.50 -13.83 -8.06
CA LEU A 12 -7.63 -15.28 -7.83
C LEU A 12 -7.63 -15.72 -6.35
N SER A 13 -7.81 -14.80 -5.40
CA SER A 13 -7.80 -15.13 -3.97
C SER A 13 -9.21 -15.31 -3.42
N ILE A 14 -9.91 -16.38 -3.85
CA ILE A 14 -11.14 -16.87 -3.19
C ILE A 14 -10.80 -18.15 -2.42
N ALA A 15 -11.32 -18.24 -1.20
CA ALA A 15 -11.08 -19.25 -0.16
C ALA A 15 -10.70 -20.65 -0.68
N ALA A 16 -9.46 -21.06 -0.39
CA ALA A 16 -8.99 -22.42 -0.64
C ALA A 16 -9.63 -23.38 0.39
N THR A 17 -10.51 -24.26 -0.08
CA THR A 17 -10.88 -25.48 0.64
C THR A 17 -9.78 -26.54 0.41
N PRO A 18 -9.46 -27.38 1.40
CA PRO A 18 -8.41 -28.39 1.24
C PRO A 18 -8.89 -29.53 0.34
N THR A 19 -8.27 -29.70 -0.82
CA THR A 19 -8.56 -30.82 -1.74
C THR A 19 -7.45 -31.88 -1.68
N PHE A 20 -7.87 -33.15 -1.73
CA PHE A 20 -7.07 -34.37 -1.58
C PHE A 20 -5.93 -34.51 -2.61
N ALA A 21 -4.84 -35.17 -2.19
CA ALA A 21 -3.69 -35.47 -3.04
C ALA A 21 -4.05 -36.46 -4.16
N GLN A 22 -4.07 -36.00 -5.41
CA GLN A 22 -4.13 -36.84 -6.61
C GLN A 22 -2.73 -37.00 -7.21
N THR A 23 -2.34 -38.26 -7.42
CA THR A 23 -1.08 -38.75 -8.00
C THR A 23 -0.91 -38.29 -9.46
N ALA A 24 0.29 -37.84 -9.81
CA ALA A 24 0.61 -37.04 -10.99
C ALA A 24 0.79 -37.82 -12.33
N GLU A 25 0.20 -38.99 -12.51
CA GLU A 25 0.56 -39.88 -13.63
C GLU A 25 -0.24 -39.70 -14.94
N ASP A 26 -1.22 -38.79 -15.01
CA ASP A 26 -2.08 -38.67 -16.20
C ASP A 26 -2.43 -37.21 -16.55
N GLN A 27 -1.40 -36.36 -16.74
CA GLN A 27 -1.65 -35.01 -17.26
C GLN A 27 -2.00 -35.06 -18.76
N PRO A 28 -3.13 -34.48 -19.19
CA PRO A 28 -3.48 -34.41 -20.60
C PRO A 28 -2.40 -33.66 -21.40
N PRO A 29 -2.22 -33.97 -22.70
CA PRO A 29 -1.25 -33.29 -23.54
C PRO A 29 -1.50 -31.78 -23.52
N ARG A 30 -0.44 -31.01 -23.26
CA ARG A 30 -0.50 -29.54 -23.16
C ARG A 30 -1.08 -28.94 -24.45
N PRO A 31 -2.07 -28.03 -24.37
CA PRO A 31 -2.57 -27.34 -25.55
C PRO A 31 -1.43 -26.56 -26.26
N PRO A 32 -1.44 -26.49 -27.60
CA PRO A 32 -0.42 -25.74 -28.33
C PRO A 32 -0.51 -24.25 -27.97
N ARG A 33 0.65 -23.61 -27.71
CA ARG A 33 0.73 -22.17 -27.47
C ARG A 33 0.41 -21.37 -28.73
N ALA A 34 -0.21 -20.21 -28.57
CA ALA A 34 -0.37 -19.25 -29.64
C ALA A 34 1.01 -18.74 -30.08
N THR A 35 1.30 -18.86 -31.38
CA THR A 35 2.55 -18.37 -32.00
C THR A 35 2.35 -17.05 -32.73
N LYS A 36 1.12 -16.73 -33.11
CA LYS A 36 0.79 -15.46 -33.77
C LYS A 36 0.34 -14.44 -32.74
N ILE A 37 1.02 -13.28 -32.71
CA ILE A 37 0.60 -12.14 -31.89
C ILE A 37 -0.77 -11.65 -32.40
N PRO A 38 -1.79 -11.53 -31.55
CA PRO A 38 -3.09 -10.99 -31.94
C PRO A 38 -2.97 -9.58 -32.51
N ASP A 39 -3.70 -9.32 -33.62
CA ASP A 39 -3.74 -8.01 -34.27
C ASP A 39 -4.52 -6.96 -33.43
N ALA A 40 -5.29 -7.41 -32.45
CA ALA A 40 -6.09 -6.60 -31.54
C ALA A 40 -5.85 -6.98 -30.06
N GLY A 41 -6.27 -6.10 -29.15
CA GLY A 41 -6.14 -6.29 -27.69
C GLY A 41 -5.19 -5.31 -27.02
N PHE A 42 -5.15 -5.37 -25.69
CA PHE A 42 -4.28 -4.52 -24.89
C PHE A 42 -2.93 -5.21 -24.65
N TRP A 43 -1.85 -4.57 -25.07
CA TRP A 43 -0.50 -4.95 -24.67
C TRP A 43 0.22 -3.71 -24.12
N PRO A 44 0.79 -3.77 -22.91
CA PRO A 44 1.56 -2.66 -22.36
C PRO A 44 2.69 -2.24 -23.30
N THR A 45 2.87 -0.92 -23.46
CA THR A 45 4.02 -0.42 -24.22
C THR A 45 5.32 -0.74 -23.48
N LYS A 46 6.45 -0.79 -24.20
CA LYS A 46 7.78 -0.98 -23.58
C LYS A 46 8.02 0.02 -22.43
N VAL A 47 7.69 1.29 -22.65
CA VAL A 47 7.83 2.35 -21.62
C VAL A 47 6.94 2.09 -20.40
N MET A 48 5.72 1.56 -20.60
CA MET A 48 4.85 1.20 -19.47
C MET A 48 5.45 0.06 -18.65
N ILE A 49 6.00 -0.96 -19.30
CA ILE A 49 6.68 -2.09 -18.62
C ILE A 49 7.88 -1.57 -17.84
N GLU A 50 8.76 -0.78 -18.47
CA GLU A 50 9.94 -0.20 -17.81
C GLU A 50 9.55 0.61 -16.57
N ARG A 51 8.54 1.48 -16.66
CA ARG A 51 8.06 2.29 -15.52
C ARG A 51 7.42 1.46 -14.42
N PHE A 52 6.77 0.36 -14.77
CA PHE A 52 6.21 -0.56 -13.80
C PHE A 52 7.33 -1.28 -13.03
N LEU A 53 8.36 -1.76 -13.73
CA LEU A 53 9.54 -2.36 -13.11
C LEU A 53 10.31 -1.35 -12.26
N ASP A 54 10.49 -0.12 -12.74
CA ASP A 54 11.10 0.96 -11.96
C ASP A 54 10.40 1.15 -10.62
N ARG A 55 9.06 1.18 -10.63
CA ARG A 55 8.26 1.33 -9.42
C ARG A 55 8.43 0.16 -8.45
N ILE A 56 8.53 -1.07 -8.97
CA ILE A 56 8.77 -2.25 -8.13
C ILE A 56 10.12 -2.12 -7.43
N VAL A 57 11.16 -1.74 -8.18
CA VAL A 57 12.52 -1.56 -7.64
C VAL A 57 12.53 -0.47 -6.57
N ASP A 58 11.87 0.67 -6.80
CA ASP A 58 11.79 1.77 -5.82
C ASP A 58 11.07 1.33 -4.52
N GLU A 59 10.05 0.47 -4.63
CA GLU A 59 9.37 -0.11 -3.46
C GLU A 59 10.27 -1.11 -2.72
N MET A 60 10.98 -1.97 -3.45
CA MET A 60 11.96 -2.89 -2.88
C MET A 60 13.06 -2.14 -2.14
N ALA A 61 13.61 -1.09 -2.76
CA ALA A 61 14.63 -0.24 -2.16
C ALA A 61 14.19 0.36 -0.83
N THR A 62 12.92 0.73 -0.72
CA THR A 62 12.36 1.26 0.52
C THR A 62 12.24 0.20 1.61
N VAL A 63 11.82 -1.02 1.27
CA VAL A 63 11.54 -2.08 2.25
C VAL A 63 12.82 -2.78 2.70
N TYR A 64 13.76 -3.01 1.80
CA TYR A 64 15.03 -3.67 2.09
C TYR A 64 16.16 -2.68 2.37
N GLU A 65 15.85 -1.37 2.39
CA GLU A 65 16.83 -0.30 2.64
C GLU A 65 18.03 -0.38 1.68
N PHE A 66 17.76 -0.54 0.38
CA PHE A 66 18.83 -0.58 -0.63
C PHE A 66 19.59 0.75 -0.69
N ASP A 67 20.90 0.67 -0.88
CA ASP A 67 21.71 1.82 -1.29
C ASP A 67 21.57 2.11 -2.80
N ASP A 68 22.17 3.21 -3.24
CA ASP A 68 22.06 3.66 -4.64
C ASP A 68 22.64 2.65 -5.64
N GLU A 69 23.70 1.90 -5.27
CA GLU A 69 24.31 0.89 -6.14
C GLU A 69 23.40 -0.33 -6.25
N GLN A 70 22.86 -0.80 -5.13
CA GLN A 70 21.90 -1.90 -5.08
C GLN A 70 20.62 -1.60 -5.85
N VAL A 71 20.14 -0.36 -5.84
CA VAL A 71 19.00 0.09 -6.66
C VAL A 71 19.29 -0.07 -8.14
N GLU A 72 20.43 0.41 -8.62
CA GLU A 72 20.80 0.34 -10.03
C GLU A 72 21.05 -1.10 -10.49
N LEU A 73 21.72 -1.91 -9.67
CA LEU A 73 21.94 -3.34 -9.95
C LEU A 73 20.60 -4.09 -10.00
N THR A 74 19.72 -3.90 -9.02
CA THR A 74 18.38 -4.53 -9.02
C THR A 74 17.58 -4.10 -10.25
N ARG A 75 17.62 -2.81 -10.60
CA ARG A 75 16.95 -2.27 -11.79
C ARG A 75 17.45 -2.94 -13.06
N ALA A 76 18.76 -3.10 -13.21
CA ALA A 76 19.35 -3.77 -14.37
C ALA A 76 18.86 -5.22 -14.50
N VAL A 77 18.93 -6.02 -13.43
CA VAL A 77 18.50 -7.43 -13.46
C VAL A 77 17.00 -7.55 -13.82
N PHE A 78 16.14 -6.72 -13.23
CA PHE A 78 14.70 -6.73 -13.53
C PHE A 78 14.40 -6.31 -14.97
N GLN A 79 15.06 -5.25 -15.47
CA GLN A 79 14.86 -4.72 -16.81
C GLN A 79 15.43 -5.63 -17.91
N GLU A 80 16.39 -6.49 -17.59
CA GLU A 80 16.90 -7.50 -18.52
C GLU A 80 15.95 -8.70 -18.62
N ARG A 81 15.64 -9.34 -17.49
CA ARG A 81 14.98 -10.66 -17.47
C ARG A 81 13.49 -10.61 -17.76
N ILE A 82 12.74 -9.71 -17.10
CA ILE A 82 11.27 -9.70 -17.19
C ILE A 82 10.79 -9.28 -18.59
N PRO A 83 11.32 -8.21 -19.21
CA PRO A 83 10.92 -7.84 -20.57
C PRO A 83 11.27 -8.90 -21.62
N ALA A 84 12.38 -9.63 -21.45
CA ALA A 84 12.74 -10.74 -22.33
C ALA A 84 11.69 -11.85 -22.25
N TRP A 85 11.36 -12.33 -21.05
CA TRP A 85 10.32 -13.35 -20.83
C TRP A 85 8.95 -12.91 -21.36
N LEU A 86 8.55 -11.65 -21.10
CA LEU A 86 7.30 -11.08 -21.61
C LEU A 86 7.26 -11.05 -23.14
N SER A 87 8.39 -10.75 -23.79
CA SER A 87 8.48 -10.73 -25.25
C SER A 87 8.39 -12.13 -25.84
N GLU A 88 9.05 -13.12 -25.23
CA GLU A 88 9.02 -14.52 -25.66
C GLU A 88 7.62 -15.13 -25.56
N ASN A 89 6.87 -14.77 -24.51
CA ASN A 89 5.53 -15.29 -24.24
C ASN A 89 4.40 -14.35 -24.68
N ARG A 90 4.73 -13.24 -25.37
CA ARG A 90 3.77 -12.17 -25.70
C ARG A 90 2.51 -12.68 -26.40
N ALA A 91 2.68 -13.49 -27.43
CA ALA A 91 1.54 -13.96 -28.23
C ALA A 91 0.52 -14.69 -27.36
N GLU A 92 0.99 -15.57 -26.47
CA GLU A 92 0.14 -16.35 -25.58
C GLU A 92 -0.44 -15.48 -24.46
N ILE A 93 0.38 -14.68 -23.77
CA ILE A 93 -0.09 -13.79 -22.69
C ILE A 93 -1.15 -12.81 -23.20
N GLN A 94 -0.91 -12.18 -24.35
CA GLN A 94 -1.87 -11.24 -24.94
C GLN A 94 -3.18 -11.93 -25.31
N THR A 95 -3.12 -13.16 -25.83
CA THR A 95 -4.31 -13.96 -26.15
C THR A 95 -5.11 -14.28 -24.89
N LEU A 96 -4.44 -14.80 -23.85
CA LEU A 96 -5.08 -15.15 -22.58
C LEU A 96 -5.65 -13.94 -21.83
N MET A 97 -4.97 -12.80 -21.91
CA MET A 97 -5.48 -11.53 -21.36
C MET A 97 -6.72 -11.05 -22.11
N ASN A 98 -6.72 -11.14 -23.44
CA ASN A 98 -7.90 -10.77 -24.23
C ASN A 98 -9.09 -11.67 -23.87
N GLU A 99 -8.90 -12.99 -23.83
CA GLU A 99 -9.94 -13.95 -23.40
C GLU A 99 -10.46 -13.63 -22.00
N PHE A 100 -9.57 -13.30 -21.06
CA PHE A 100 -9.95 -12.89 -19.71
C PHE A 100 -10.77 -11.60 -19.70
N PHE A 101 -10.35 -10.56 -20.43
CA PHE A 101 -11.10 -9.30 -20.49
C PHE A 101 -12.43 -9.45 -21.21
N GLU A 102 -12.50 -10.24 -22.28
CA GLU A 102 -13.74 -10.54 -22.98
C GLU A 102 -14.72 -11.23 -22.03
N ALA A 103 -14.27 -12.24 -21.27
CA ALA A 103 -15.09 -12.87 -20.23
C ALA A 103 -15.54 -11.85 -19.17
N GLN A 104 -14.63 -11.00 -18.67
CA GLN A 104 -14.95 -10.01 -17.62
C GLN A 104 -15.88 -8.89 -18.08
N LEU A 105 -15.93 -8.62 -19.39
CA LEU A 105 -16.84 -7.66 -19.99
C LEU A 105 -18.17 -8.30 -20.40
N ASP A 106 -18.24 -9.62 -20.40
CA ASP A 106 -19.48 -10.37 -20.53
C ASP A 106 -20.24 -10.36 -19.19
N ASP A 107 -21.56 -10.23 -19.25
CA ASP A 107 -22.42 -10.27 -18.06
C ASP A 107 -22.67 -11.73 -17.61
N GLU A 108 -22.37 -12.70 -18.48
CA GLU A 108 -22.51 -14.13 -18.21
C GLU A 108 -21.19 -14.76 -17.76
N PRO A 109 -21.21 -15.71 -16.80
CA PRO A 109 -20.01 -16.44 -16.42
C PRO A 109 -19.48 -17.26 -17.61
N PRO A 110 -18.15 -17.39 -17.75
CA PRO A 110 -17.57 -18.25 -18.77
C PRO A 110 -17.94 -19.72 -18.53
N ASP A 111 -17.99 -20.49 -19.62
CA ASP A 111 -18.25 -21.92 -19.52
C ASP A 111 -17.09 -22.65 -18.82
N VAL A 112 -17.41 -23.73 -18.11
CA VAL A 112 -16.43 -24.54 -17.35
C VAL A 112 -15.35 -25.11 -18.28
N GLU A 113 -15.71 -25.55 -19.48
CA GLU A 113 -14.75 -26.07 -20.46
C GLU A 113 -13.82 -24.96 -20.98
N GLN A 114 -14.36 -23.76 -21.19
CA GLN A 114 -13.57 -22.59 -21.59
C GLN A 114 -12.53 -22.23 -20.52
N VAL A 115 -12.94 -22.18 -19.25
CA VAL A 115 -12.03 -21.90 -18.13
C VAL A 115 -10.98 -23.00 -17.99
N ALA A 116 -11.34 -24.27 -18.19
CA ALA A 116 -10.39 -25.37 -18.16
C ALA A 116 -9.31 -25.23 -19.25
N ILE A 117 -9.69 -24.94 -20.48
CA ILE A 117 -8.76 -24.71 -21.59
C ILE A 117 -7.85 -23.51 -21.31
N TRP A 118 -8.41 -22.40 -20.83
CA TRP A 118 -7.66 -21.22 -20.44
C TRP A 118 -6.65 -21.54 -19.33
N ALA A 119 -7.07 -22.27 -18.29
CA ALA A 119 -6.24 -22.63 -17.16
C ALA A 119 -5.06 -23.56 -17.54
N GLN A 120 -5.30 -24.53 -18.43
CA GLN A 120 -4.25 -25.41 -18.98
C GLN A 120 -3.15 -24.63 -19.72
N ARG A 121 -3.50 -23.48 -20.33
CA ARG A 121 -2.58 -22.59 -21.04
C ARG A 121 -1.84 -21.62 -20.11
N VAL A 122 -2.51 -21.12 -19.07
CA VAL A 122 -1.94 -20.20 -18.08
C VAL A 122 -0.95 -20.90 -17.16
N TYR A 123 -1.26 -22.12 -16.71
CA TYR A 123 -0.40 -22.87 -15.77
C TYR A 123 1.09 -22.90 -16.17
N PRO A 124 1.47 -23.24 -17.43
CA PRO A 124 2.85 -23.15 -17.90
C PRO A 124 3.52 -21.79 -17.68
N LEU A 125 2.79 -20.71 -17.92
CA LEU A 125 3.33 -19.36 -17.90
C LEU A 125 3.64 -18.93 -16.47
N ILE A 126 2.80 -19.35 -15.51
CA ILE A 126 3.06 -19.09 -14.08
C ILE A 126 4.28 -19.85 -13.60
N ASP A 127 4.43 -21.11 -14.00
CA ASP A 127 5.59 -21.94 -13.66
C ASP A 127 6.89 -21.34 -14.21
N GLU A 128 6.87 -20.91 -15.48
CA GLU A 128 8.01 -20.23 -16.12
C GLU A 128 8.33 -18.87 -15.47
N PHE A 129 7.29 -18.07 -15.15
CA PHE A 129 7.47 -16.79 -14.48
C PHE A 129 8.03 -16.93 -13.07
N GLU A 130 7.58 -17.94 -12.31
CA GLU A 130 8.15 -18.29 -11.00
C GLU A 130 9.64 -18.59 -11.10
N GLY A 131 10.07 -19.31 -12.16
CA GLY A 131 11.48 -19.54 -12.48
C GLY A 131 12.23 -18.23 -12.71
N VAL A 132 11.70 -17.33 -13.55
CA VAL A 132 12.32 -16.01 -13.82
C VAL A 132 12.49 -15.20 -12.54
N ILE A 133 11.49 -15.16 -11.66
CA ILE A 133 11.58 -14.45 -10.38
C ILE A 133 12.64 -15.08 -9.48
N THR A 134 12.66 -16.41 -9.37
CA THR A 134 13.64 -17.13 -8.55
C THR A 134 15.07 -16.82 -8.99
N GLU A 135 15.35 -16.94 -10.28
CA GLU A 135 16.68 -16.63 -10.84
C GLU A 135 17.06 -15.15 -10.67
N THR A 136 16.10 -14.24 -10.86
CA THR A 136 16.29 -12.79 -10.62
C THR A 136 16.70 -12.55 -9.16
N THR A 137 16.01 -13.18 -8.21
CA THR A 137 16.34 -13.03 -6.79
C THR A 137 17.63 -13.70 -6.38
N ASP A 138 18.00 -14.81 -7.02
CA ASP A 138 19.28 -15.46 -6.75
C ASP A 138 20.45 -14.60 -7.21
N GLU A 139 20.34 -13.92 -8.35
CA GLU A 139 21.33 -12.96 -8.84
C GLU A 139 21.44 -11.74 -7.92
N MET A 140 20.35 -11.30 -7.30
CA MET A 140 20.39 -10.21 -6.33
C MET A 140 21.24 -10.55 -5.09
N ARG A 141 21.33 -11.83 -4.70
CA ARG A 141 22.08 -12.25 -3.50
C ARG A 141 23.56 -11.85 -3.57
N ASP A 142 24.11 -11.67 -4.78
CA ASP A 142 25.52 -11.35 -4.97
C ASP A 142 25.90 -9.93 -4.50
N PHE A 143 24.93 -9.02 -4.38
CA PHE A 143 25.17 -7.62 -3.99
C PHE A 143 24.32 -7.15 -2.79
N LEU A 144 23.53 -8.04 -2.18
CA LEU A 144 22.78 -7.74 -0.97
C LEU A 144 23.58 -8.10 0.30
N THR A 145 23.29 -7.40 1.39
CA THR A 145 23.82 -7.75 2.72
C THR A 145 23.10 -8.98 3.27
N GLU A 146 23.68 -9.64 4.28
CA GLU A 146 23.06 -10.82 4.92
C GLU A 146 21.66 -10.53 5.48
N ASP A 147 21.46 -9.36 6.10
CA ASP A 147 20.17 -8.94 6.63
C ASP A 147 19.13 -8.72 5.50
N GLN A 148 19.55 -8.12 4.39
CA GLN A 148 18.71 -7.93 3.20
C GLN A 148 18.36 -9.26 2.54
N ILE A 149 19.30 -10.20 2.47
CA ILE A 149 19.06 -11.56 1.97
C ILE A 149 18.03 -12.27 2.84
N ALA A 150 18.16 -12.22 4.16
CA ALA A 150 17.19 -12.83 5.08
C ALA A 150 15.78 -12.24 4.89
N ALA A 151 15.68 -10.91 4.72
CA ALA A 151 14.41 -10.26 4.44
C ALA A 151 13.84 -10.64 3.06
N LEU A 152 14.69 -10.73 2.03
CA LEU A 152 14.30 -11.16 0.69
C LEU A 152 13.81 -12.61 0.70
N GLU A 153 14.49 -13.51 1.42
CA GLU A 153 14.09 -14.91 1.57
C GLU A 153 12.73 -15.07 2.26
N ALA A 154 12.46 -14.26 3.29
CA ALA A 154 11.14 -14.23 3.92
C ALA A 154 10.05 -13.80 2.92
N SER A 155 10.33 -12.80 2.09
CA SER A 155 9.43 -12.38 1.01
C SER A 155 9.26 -13.46 -0.07
N MET A 156 10.32 -14.19 -0.41
CA MET A 156 10.28 -15.29 -1.38
C MET A 156 9.49 -16.49 -0.85
N ALA A 157 9.59 -16.82 0.43
CA ALA A 157 8.74 -17.84 1.05
C ALA A 157 7.25 -17.47 0.95
N ALA A 158 6.91 -16.21 1.20
CA ALA A 158 5.54 -15.71 1.02
C ALA A 158 5.09 -15.77 -0.44
N PHE A 159 5.98 -15.38 -1.38
CA PHE A 159 5.73 -15.48 -2.81
C PHE A 159 5.46 -16.91 -3.26
N HIS A 160 6.33 -17.87 -2.94
CA HIS A 160 6.15 -19.28 -3.30
C HIS A 160 4.88 -19.87 -2.70
N THR A 161 4.51 -19.45 -1.48
CA THR A 161 3.22 -19.85 -0.88
C THR A 161 2.06 -19.34 -1.72
N GLY A 162 2.07 -18.06 -2.11
CA GLY A 162 1.06 -17.46 -2.98
C GLY A 162 1.00 -18.10 -4.37
N ALA A 163 2.16 -18.31 -5.00
CA ALA A 163 2.30 -18.96 -6.31
C ALA A 163 1.77 -20.40 -6.25
N SER A 164 2.08 -21.15 -5.19
CA SER A 164 1.57 -22.51 -4.98
C SER A 164 0.04 -22.53 -4.86
N LEU A 165 -0.55 -21.59 -4.09
CA LEU A 165 -2.00 -21.47 -3.99
C LEU A 165 -2.65 -21.16 -5.36
N ALA A 166 -2.07 -20.23 -6.11
CA ALA A 166 -2.55 -19.89 -7.45
C ALA A 166 -2.43 -21.07 -8.43
N LYS A 167 -1.29 -21.78 -8.44
CA LYS A 167 -1.06 -22.97 -9.27
C LYS A 167 -2.04 -24.09 -8.93
N ASN A 168 -2.32 -24.32 -7.65
CA ASN A 168 -3.31 -25.29 -7.22
C ASN A 168 -4.71 -24.91 -7.73
N LYS A 169 -5.08 -23.63 -7.63
CA LYS A 169 -6.38 -23.15 -8.13
C LYS A 169 -6.52 -23.34 -9.63
N ILE A 170 -5.51 -22.92 -10.38
CA ILE A 170 -5.48 -23.04 -11.85
C ILE A 170 -5.47 -24.51 -12.26
N ARG A 171 -4.80 -25.39 -11.51
CA ARG A 171 -4.89 -26.83 -11.76
C ARG A 171 -6.31 -27.36 -11.57
N VAL A 172 -7.00 -26.98 -10.48
CA VAL A 172 -8.41 -27.36 -10.28
C VAL A 172 -9.27 -26.89 -11.44
N TRP A 173 -9.06 -25.67 -11.93
CA TRP A 173 -9.75 -25.15 -13.11
C TRP A 173 -9.42 -25.93 -14.38
N ALA A 174 -8.14 -26.24 -14.61
CA ALA A 174 -7.68 -27.03 -15.73
C ALA A 174 -8.30 -28.44 -15.78
N ASP A 175 -8.67 -28.97 -14.62
CA ASP A 175 -9.38 -30.25 -14.43
C ASP A 175 -10.92 -30.10 -14.54
N GLY A 176 -11.43 -28.92 -14.87
CA GLY A 176 -12.86 -28.62 -15.01
C GLY A 176 -13.57 -28.30 -13.68
N GLY A 177 -12.82 -28.00 -12.62
CA GLY A 177 -13.35 -27.65 -11.29
C GLY A 177 -13.69 -26.17 -11.11
N PHE A 178 -13.92 -25.42 -12.20
CA PHE A 178 -14.40 -24.04 -12.10
C PHE A 178 -15.87 -24.01 -11.66
N ASP A 179 -16.17 -23.17 -10.68
CA ASP A 179 -17.52 -22.99 -10.14
C ASP A 179 -18.05 -21.58 -10.45
N PRO A 180 -18.89 -21.42 -11.49
CA PRO A 180 -19.45 -20.12 -11.87
C PRO A 180 -20.19 -19.38 -10.75
N GLU A 181 -20.82 -20.07 -9.80
CA GLU A 181 -21.63 -19.39 -8.77
C GLU A 181 -20.76 -18.73 -7.69
N ASN A 182 -19.64 -19.37 -7.37
CA ASN A 182 -18.77 -19.00 -6.26
C ASN A 182 -17.49 -18.28 -6.70
N GLU A 183 -17.05 -18.50 -7.94
CA GLU A 183 -15.74 -18.03 -8.43
C GLU A 183 -15.85 -16.93 -9.49
N TRP A 184 -17.01 -16.83 -10.15
CA TRP A 184 -17.30 -15.69 -11.00
C TRP A 184 -17.91 -14.54 -10.18
N ILE A 185 -17.25 -13.38 -10.22
CA ILE A 185 -17.77 -12.16 -9.62
C ILE A 185 -18.23 -11.26 -10.77
N PRO A 186 -19.55 -11.19 -11.06
CA PRO A 186 -20.03 -10.35 -12.15
C PRO A 186 -19.68 -8.89 -11.88
N PRO A 187 -19.25 -8.13 -12.90
CA PRO A 187 -19.01 -6.70 -12.74
C PRO A 187 -20.31 -5.97 -12.38
N GLY A 188 -20.21 -4.89 -11.59
CA GLY A 188 -21.31 -3.95 -11.36
C GLY A 188 -21.89 -3.95 -9.95
N ARG A 189 -23.15 -3.53 -9.85
CA ARG A 189 -23.81 -3.19 -8.57
C ARG A 189 -23.97 -4.40 -7.64
N GLU A 190 -24.20 -5.58 -8.19
CA GLU A 190 -24.35 -6.81 -7.40
C GLU A 190 -23.07 -7.17 -6.65
N ARG A 191 -21.90 -6.94 -7.27
CA ARG A 191 -20.60 -7.08 -6.60
C ARG A 191 -20.49 -6.14 -5.41
N GLU A 192 -20.81 -4.86 -5.60
CA GLU A 192 -20.73 -3.88 -4.51
C GLU A 192 -21.67 -4.23 -3.34
N GLU A 193 -22.87 -4.74 -3.66
CA GLU A 193 -23.84 -5.20 -2.67
C GLU A 193 -23.38 -6.47 -1.95
N ARG A 194 -22.84 -7.46 -2.67
CA ARG A 194 -22.27 -8.68 -2.08
C ARG A 194 -21.08 -8.38 -1.18
N GLU A 195 -20.12 -7.57 -1.66
CA GLU A 195 -18.97 -7.14 -0.85
C GLU A 195 -19.41 -6.32 0.38
N ARG A 196 -20.45 -5.47 0.25
CA ARG A 196 -21.00 -4.74 1.40
C ARG A 196 -21.63 -5.70 2.41
N ALA A 197 -22.44 -6.65 1.95
CA ALA A 197 -23.07 -7.65 2.80
C ALA A 197 -22.02 -8.54 3.51
N GLU A 198 -20.96 -8.94 2.80
CA GLU A 198 -19.87 -9.72 3.39
C GLU A 198 -19.07 -8.91 4.42
N ARG A 199 -18.76 -7.63 4.14
CA ARG A 199 -18.12 -6.73 5.12
C ARG A 199 -19.00 -6.53 6.35
N GLU A 200 -20.31 -6.37 6.18
CA GLU A 200 -21.27 -6.26 7.28
C GLU A 200 -21.31 -7.56 8.09
N ARG A 201 -21.31 -8.73 7.43
CA ARG A 201 -21.25 -10.04 8.08
C ARG A 201 -19.97 -10.22 8.88
N MET A 202 -18.81 -9.94 8.29
CA MET A 202 -17.51 -10.04 8.94
C MET A 202 -17.39 -9.09 10.13
N ARG A 203 -17.93 -7.86 10.01
CA ARG A 203 -18.00 -6.92 11.12
C ARG A 203 -18.86 -7.45 12.27
N ALA A 204 -20.03 -8.00 11.95
CA ALA A 204 -20.92 -8.60 12.94
C ALA A 204 -20.30 -9.83 13.61
N GLU A 205 -19.61 -10.69 12.86
CA GLU A 205 -18.88 -11.85 13.37
C GLU A 205 -17.73 -11.42 14.30
N MET A 206 -16.94 -10.42 13.92
CA MET A 206 -15.88 -9.85 14.76
C MET A 206 -16.44 -9.23 16.05
N GLU A 207 -17.58 -8.54 15.96
CA GLU A 207 -18.25 -7.97 17.13
C GLU A 207 -18.78 -9.06 18.07
N ALA A 208 -19.38 -10.12 17.52
CA ALA A 208 -19.85 -11.27 18.29
C ALA A 208 -18.68 -12.00 18.98
N ALA A 209 -17.58 -12.27 18.25
CA ALA A 209 -16.38 -12.88 18.81
C ALA A 209 -15.74 -12.01 19.91
N ARG A 210 -15.75 -10.69 19.73
CA ARG A 210 -15.31 -9.74 20.78
C ARG A 210 -16.21 -9.84 22.02
N GLN A 211 -17.53 -9.89 21.86
CA GLN A 211 -18.47 -10.03 22.98
C GLN A 211 -18.30 -11.36 23.71
N GLU A 212 -18.11 -12.46 22.99
CA GLU A 212 -17.85 -13.79 23.56
C GLU A 212 -16.55 -13.81 24.37
N ALA A 213 -15.45 -13.27 23.81
CA ALA A 213 -14.18 -13.17 24.51
C ALA A 213 -14.26 -12.34 25.81
N LEU A 214 -15.14 -11.33 25.85
CA LEU A 214 -15.39 -10.55 27.07
C LEU A 214 -16.21 -11.33 28.10
N ALA A 215 -17.21 -12.09 27.65
CA ALA A 215 -18.02 -12.93 28.52
C ALA A 215 -17.18 -14.04 29.17
N GLU A 216 -16.30 -14.71 28.41
CA GLU A 216 -15.42 -15.76 28.91
C GLU A 216 -14.40 -15.25 29.95
N ARG A 217 -13.96 -14.00 29.82
CA ARG A 217 -12.99 -13.41 30.75
C ARG A 217 -13.57 -13.21 32.16
N GLY A 218 -14.89 -13.33 32.34
CA GLY A 218 -15.56 -13.29 33.63
C GLY A 218 -15.34 -11.98 34.40
N ASP A 219 -14.93 -10.92 33.71
CA ASP A 219 -14.65 -9.61 34.31
C ASP A 219 -15.82 -8.66 34.00
N PRO A 220 -16.83 -8.59 34.90
CA PRO A 220 -17.98 -7.70 34.70
C PRO A 220 -17.57 -6.23 34.60
N ILE A 221 -16.39 -5.85 35.08
CA ILE A 221 -15.86 -4.49 34.97
C ILE A 221 -15.35 -4.22 33.55
N ALA A 222 -14.79 -5.23 32.86
CA ALA A 222 -14.36 -5.08 31.46
C ALA A 222 -15.56 -4.92 30.51
N ALA A 223 -16.63 -5.69 30.74
CA ALA A 223 -17.89 -5.56 29.97
C ALA A 223 -18.54 -4.18 30.18
N GLN A 224 -18.51 -3.65 31.40
CA GLN A 224 -19.06 -2.32 31.70
C GLN A 224 -18.22 -1.19 31.09
N ARG A 225 -16.87 -1.29 31.11
CA ARG A 225 -15.99 -0.31 30.44
C ARG A 225 -16.12 -0.32 28.92
N LEU A 226 -16.44 -1.46 28.32
CA LEU A 226 -16.65 -1.56 26.87
C LEU A 226 -18.03 -1.06 26.45
N ALA A 227 -19.07 -1.35 27.24
CA ALA A 227 -20.37 -0.72 27.05
C ALA A 227 -20.32 0.81 27.25
N GLU A 228 -19.48 1.30 28.17
CA GLU A 228 -19.20 2.73 28.33
C GLU A 228 -18.36 3.28 27.18
N SER A 229 -17.38 2.53 26.66
CA SER A 229 -16.60 2.91 25.48
C SER A 229 -17.46 3.08 24.22
N ASP A 230 -18.38 2.14 23.96
CA ASP A 230 -19.24 2.19 22.78
C ASP A 230 -20.40 3.20 22.95
N ALA A 231 -20.82 3.50 24.18
CA ALA A 231 -21.76 4.58 24.47
C ALA A 231 -21.12 5.98 24.47
N HIS A 232 -19.80 6.07 24.69
CA HIS A 232 -19.03 7.31 24.69
C HIS A 232 -18.40 7.65 23.32
N ASP A 233 -18.53 6.77 22.32
CA ASP A 233 -18.36 7.13 20.90
C ASP A 233 -19.52 7.99 20.37
N GLY A 234 -20.51 8.28 21.22
CA GLY A 234 -21.44 9.39 21.06
C GLY A 234 -20.81 10.73 21.44
N ASP A 235 -19.85 11.21 20.64
CA ASP A 235 -19.54 12.62 20.33
C ASP A 235 -19.56 13.64 21.49
N GLU A 236 -19.24 13.23 22.73
CA GLU A 236 -18.83 14.19 23.76
C GLU A 236 -17.33 14.45 23.54
N PRO A 237 -16.95 15.66 23.11
CA PRO A 237 -15.58 15.95 22.72
C PRO A 237 -14.71 15.85 23.98
N ALA A 238 -14.01 14.72 24.11
CA ALA A 238 -12.89 14.60 25.03
C ALA A 238 -12.03 15.87 24.88
N GLU A 239 -11.68 16.50 26.01
CA GLU A 239 -10.81 17.68 26.05
C GLU A 239 -9.66 17.46 25.07
N SER A 240 -9.74 18.19 23.97
CA SER A 240 -9.10 17.76 22.74
C SER A 240 -7.61 17.88 22.96
N GLN A 241 -6.90 16.74 22.99
CA GLN A 241 -5.44 16.77 23.02
C GLN A 241 -4.98 17.76 21.95
N PRO A 242 -4.04 18.67 22.27
CA PRO A 242 -3.65 19.72 21.35
C PRO A 242 -3.29 19.08 20.01
N ALA A 243 -3.97 19.50 18.94
CA ALA A 243 -3.85 18.88 17.64
C ALA A 243 -2.37 18.76 17.24
N ASP A 244 -1.97 17.55 16.83
CA ASP A 244 -0.61 17.29 16.38
C ASP A 244 -0.23 18.22 15.21
N GLU A 245 1.07 18.39 14.97
CA GLU A 245 1.56 19.34 13.96
C GLU A 245 1.01 19.06 12.56
N TRP A 246 0.84 17.77 12.22
CA TRP A 246 0.36 17.34 10.91
C TRP A 246 -1.10 17.73 10.71
N THR A 247 -1.93 17.48 11.73
CA THR A 247 -3.34 17.86 11.78
C THR A 247 -3.47 19.38 11.72
N ARG A 248 -2.66 20.11 12.50
CA ARG A 248 -2.64 21.58 12.47
C ARG A 248 -2.28 22.11 11.10
N TYR A 249 -1.27 21.55 10.45
CA TYR A 249 -0.87 21.92 9.10
C TYR A 249 -2.00 21.65 8.09
N THR A 250 -2.61 20.46 8.10
CA THR A 250 -3.70 20.12 7.19
C THR A 250 -4.93 21.00 7.39
N LEU A 251 -5.30 21.29 8.64
CA LEU A 251 -6.41 22.20 8.94
C LEU A 251 -6.12 23.63 8.47
N ALA A 252 -4.91 24.14 8.74
CA ALA A 252 -4.48 25.45 8.24
C ALA A 252 -4.43 25.49 6.70
N PHE A 253 -4.06 24.38 6.05
CA PHE A 253 -4.07 24.25 4.59
C PHE A 253 -5.51 24.30 4.03
N ILE A 254 -6.43 23.55 4.63
CA ILE A 254 -7.87 23.57 4.29
C ILE A 254 -8.43 24.98 4.36
N GLU A 255 -8.11 25.68 5.46
CA GLU A 255 -8.57 27.06 5.70
C GLU A 255 -7.95 28.05 4.70
N ARG A 256 -6.63 27.99 4.52
CA ARG A 256 -5.87 28.88 3.62
C ARG A 256 -6.43 28.87 2.20
N TYR A 257 -6.72 27.70 1.66
CA TYR A 257 -7.22 27.53 0.29
C TYR A 257 -8.74 27.49 0.19
N ARG A 258 -9.47 27.54 1.31
CA ARG A 258 -10.94 27.39 1.36
C ARG A 258 -11.41 26.18 0.55
N LEU A 259 -10.86 25.02 0.90
CA LEU A 259 -11.20 23.76 0.24
C LEU A 259 -12.71 23.47 0.39
N ASN A 260 -13.34 23.01 -0.70
CA ASN A 260 -14.74 22.60 -0.68
C ASN A 260 -14.92 21.27 0.09
N ARG A 261 -16.17 20.82 0.27
CA ARG A 261 -16.47 19.61 1.07
C ARG A 261 -15.70 18.37 0.59
N GLU A 262 -15.67 18.11 -0.71
CA GLU A 262 -15.01 16.95 -1.30
C GLU A 262 -13.48 17.03 -1.14
N GLN A 263 -12.89 18.20 -1.44
CA GLN A 263 -11.47 18.46 -1.25
C GLN A 263 -11.07 18.32 0.23
N ARG A 264 -11.91 18.78 1.17
CA ARG A 264 -11.69 18.62 2.62
C ARG A 264 -11.70 17.16 3.03
N GLN A 265 -12.68 16.38 2.58
CA GLN A 265 -12.74 14.95 2.88
C GLN A 265 -11.49 14.23 2.37
N LYS A 266 -11.05 14.56 1.14
CA LYS A 266 -9.82 14.00 0.56
C LYS A 266 -8.56 14.42 1.32
N ALA A 267 -8.47 15.67 1.77
CA ALA A 267 -7.37 16.15 2.62
C ALA A 267 -7.31 15.39 3.96
N MET A 268 -8.45 15.16 4.60
CA MET A 268 -8.52 14.38 5.84
C MET A 268 -8.16 12.91 5.62
N GLN A 269 -8.54 12.32 4.49
CA GLN A 269 -8.11 10.98 4.11
C GLN A 269 -6.59 10.89 3.95
N TYR A 270 -5.97 11.87 3.28
CA TYR A 270 -4.51 11.93 3.15
C TYR A 270 -3.83 12.06 4.51
N LEU A 271 -4.35 12.91 5.40
CA LEU A 271 -3.85 13.03 6.77
C LEU A 271 -3.96 11.71 7.54
N SER A 272 -5.09 11.01 7.46
CA SER A 272 -5.30 9.74 8.15
C SER A 272 -4.25 8.70 7.74
N VAL A 273 -4.05 8.49 6.44
CA VAL A 273 -3.06 7.54 5.90
C VAL A 273 -1.64 7.93 6.31
N ALA A 274 -1.33 9.24 6.29
CA ALA A 274 -0.01 9.73 6.66
C ALA A 274 0.26 9.52 8.16
N ARG A 275 -0.72 9.81 9.03
CA ARG A 275 -0.64 9.59 10.48
C ARG A 275 -0.49 8.11 10.82
N GLU A 276 -1.30 7.24 10.24
CA GLU A 276 -1.17 5.79 10.43
C GLU A 276 0.26 5.30 10.10
N SER A 277 0.79 5.70 8.94
CA SER A 277 2.16 5.31 8.56
C SER A 277 3.25 5.89 9.48
N ARG A 278 3.05 7.11 10.00
CA ARG A 278 3.95 7.72 11.01
C ARG A 278 3.88 6.92 12.31
N ASP A 279 2.68 6.64 12.79
CA ASP A 279 2.44 6.00 14.08
C ASP A 279 2.95 4.56 14.07
N ASP A 280 2.82 3.84 12.96
CA ASP A 280 3.41 2.51 12.77
C ASP A 280 4.95 2.55 12.83
N TYR A 281 5.56 3.55 12.19
CA TYR A 281 7.01 3.72 12.24
C TYR A 281 7.50 4.07 13.65
N LEU A 282 6.82 4.99 14.33
CA LEU A 282 7.11 5.34 15.71
C LEU A 282 6.95 4.15 16.65
N ARG A 283 5.95 3.30 16.42
CA ARG A 283 5.77 2.07 17.20
C ARG A 283 6.90 1.08 16.95
N ALA A 284 7.36 0.92 15.71
CA ALA A 284 8.43 0.01 15.36
C ALA A 284 9.82 0.47 15.81
N ARG A 285 10.06 1.80 15.88
CA ARG A 285 11.37 2.40 16.20
C ARG A 285 11.38 3.17 17.52
N GLY A 286 10.35 3.03 18.35
CA GLY A 286 10.17 3.81 19.58
C GLY A 286 11.35 3.67 20.53
N ASP A 287 11.78 2.44 20.82
CA ASP A 287 12.90 2.16 21.74
C ASP A 287 14.23 2.75 21.24
N GLU A 288 14.45 2.75 19.92
CA GLU A 288 15.66 3.30 19.31
C GLU A 288 15.67 4.82 19.37
N LEU A 289 14.54 5.46 19.06
CA LEU A 289 14.35 6.90 19.22
C LEU A 289 14.55 7.33 20.67
N GLU A 290 13.95 6.61 21.63
CA GLU A 290 14.12 6.91 23.05
C GLU A 290 15.60 6.80 23.48
N ARG A 291 16.30 5.76 23.05
CA ARG A 291 17.73 5.59 23.34
C ARG A 291 18.56 6.75 22.80
N VAL A 292 18.32 7.16 21.55
CA VAL A 292 19.05 8.28 20.94
C VAL A 292 18.70 9.61 21.62
N THR A 293 17.44 9.81 22.03
CA THR A 293 17.04 10.97 22.83
C THR A 293 17.78 11.00 24.18
N GLN A 294 17.86 9.87 24.89
CA GLN A 294 18.63 9.77 26.13
C GLN A 294 20.12 10.03 25.91
N MET A 295 20.71 9.56 24.80
CA MET A 295 22.09 9.88 24.43
C MET A 295 22.31 11.38 24.20
N LEU A 296 21.35 12.04 23.53
CA LEU A 296 21.40 13.47 23.27
C LEU A 296 21.33 14.29 24.57
N GLU A 297 20.51 13.86 25.53
CA GLU A 297 20.39 14.49 26.86
C GLU A 297 21.63 14.24 27.75
N ALA A 298 22.21 13.04 27.67
CA ALA A 298 23.37 12.65 28.48
C ALA A 298 24.72 13.15 27.94
N ALA A 299 24.77 13.63 26.69
CA ALA A 299 26.00 14.07 26.05
C ALA A 299 26.60 15.30 26.76
N ALA A 300 27.71 15.09 27.49
CA ALA A 300 28.41 16.13 28.22
C ALA A 300 29.36 16.97 27.34
N ASP A 301 29.79 16.41 26.21
CA ASP A 301 30.72 17.03 25.27
C ASP A 301 30.12 17.20 23.87
N GLU A 302 30.64 18.20 23.14
CA GLU A 302 30.16 18.59 21.81
C GLU A 302 30.27 17.48 20.75
N PRO A 303 31.38 16.69 20.68
CA PRO A 303 31.44 15.53 19.80
C PRO A 303 30.32 14.50 20.03
N SER A 304 30.10 14.09 21.29
CA SER A 304 29.05 13.14 21.65
C SER A 304 27.65 13.67 21.30
N ARG A 305 27.40 14.96 21.57
CA ARG A 305 26.13 15.62 21.25
C ARG A 305 25.87 15.64 19.75
N ARG A 306 26.89 15.93 18.94
CA ARG A 306 26.78 15.94 17.48
C ARG A 306 26.43 14.56 16.93
N ALA A 307 27.11 13.51 17.41
CA ALA A 307 26.84 12.14 16.99
C ALA A 307 25.40 11.69 17.36
N ALA A 308 24.93 12.03 18.56
CA ALA A 308 23.56 11.75 18.97
C ALA A 308 22.53 12.53 18.14
N LEU A 309 22.82 13.79 17.79
CA LEU A 309 21.96 14.61 16.95
C LEU A 309 21.85 14.04 15.53
N GLU A 310 22.98 13.63 14.93
CA GLU A 310 23.00 13.00 13.60
C GLU A 310 22.20 11.69 13.58
N ALA A 311 22.34 10.85 14.62
CA ALA A 311 21.54 9.64 14.76
C ALA A 311 20.04 9.95 14.89
N TYR A 312 19.69 11.01 15.65
CA TYR A 312 18.30 11.44 15.82
C TYR A 312 17.70 11.96 14.50
N GLU A 313 18.45 12.79 13.77
CA GLU A 313 18.05 13.30 12.45
C GLU A 313 17.86 12.16 11.46
N LYS A 314 18.75 11.16 11.45
CA LYS A 314 18.64 9.98 10.59
C LYS A 314 17.36 9.18 10.88
N LEU A 315 17.03 8.96 12.15
CA LEU A 315 15.80 8.26 12.55
C LEU A 315 14.53 9.08 12.28
N ASN A 316 14.61 10.41 12.32
CA ASN A 316 13.47 11.27 11.97
C ASN A 316 13.29 11.52 10.47
N ALA A 317 14.32 11.28 9.65
CA ALA A 317 14.25 11.54 8.21
C ALA A 317 13.09 10.81 7.51
N PRO A 318 12.74 9.55 7.83
CA PRO A 318 11.55 8.90 7.28
C PRO A 318 10.23 9.57 7.68
N ILE A 319 10.13 10.13 8.89
CA ILE A 319 8.94 10.85 9.36
C ILE A 319 8.79 12.14 8.58
N GLU A 320 9.87 12.92 8.41
CA GLU A 320 9.84 14.16 7.63
C GLU A 320 9.52 13.89 6.15
N ARG A 321 10.08 12.81 5.57
CA ARG A 321 9.74 12.39 4.21
C ARG A 321 8.24 12.09 4.06
N ARG A 322 7.63 11.39 5.01
CA ARG A 322 6.17 11.15 5.03
C ARG A 322 5.38 12.44 5.16
N PHE A 323 5.84 13.38 5.99
CA PHE A 323 5.20 14.68 6.12
C PHE A 323 5.28 15.48 4.81
N GLN A 324 6.44 15.46 4.13
CA GLN A 324 6.60 16.09 2.83
C GLN A 324 5.67 15.46 1.79
N GLN A 325 5.54 14.12 1.76
CA GLN A 325 4.58 13.45 0.89
C GLN A 325 3.12 13.87 1.16
N LEU A 326 2.76 14.10 2.43
CA LEU A 326 1.45 14.68 2.78
C LEU A 326 1.30 16.09 2.19
N LYS A 327 2.31 16.97 2.34
CA LYS A 327 2.31 18.33 1.78
C LYS A 327 2.15 18.29 0.26
N ASP A 328 2.90 17.44 -0.43
CA ASP A 328 2.86 17.32 -1.89
C ASP A 328 1.47 16.87 -2.38
N ARG A 329 0.87 15.88 -1.70
CA ARG A 329 -0.50 15.44 -2.00
C ARG A 329 -1.53 16.53 -1.74
N LEU A 330 -1.40 17.26 -0.63
CA LEU A 330 -2.28 18.37 -0.31
C LEU A 330 -2.18 19.49 -1.34
N ASP A 331 -0.98 19.81 -1.85
CA ASP A 331 -0.81 20.84 -2.88
C ASP A 331 -1.60 20.53 -4.15
N THR A 332 -1.86 19.26 -4.48
CA THR A 332 -2.68 18.92 -5.66
C THR A 332 -4.17 19.26 -5.53
N LEU A 333 -4.68 19.51 -4.32
CA LEU A 333 -6.12 19.66 -4.08
C LEU A 333 -6.69 21.03 -4.49
N PRO A 334 -6.07 22.18 -4.17
CA PRO A 334 -6.61 23.49 -4.53
C PRO A 334 -6.67 23.71 -6.04
N THR A 335 -7.78 24.27 -6.50
CA THR A 335 -7.91 24.75 -7.88
C THR A 335 -7.02 25.96 -8.14
N ARG A 336 -6.72 26.23 -9.41
CA ARG A 336 -5.97 27.43 -9.81
C ARG A 336 -6.59 28.72 -9.28
N GLU A 337 -7.91 28.81 -9.22
CA GLU A 337 -8.62 29.96 -8.67
C GLU A 337 -8.44 30.08 -7.15
N GLN A 338 -8.60 28.98 -6.41
CA GLN A 338 -8.34 28.95 -4.96
C GLN A 338 -6.90 29.38 -4.64
N ARG A 339 -5.91 28.96 -5.44
CA ARG A 339 -4.51 29.38 -5.28
C ARG A 339 -4.32 30.89 -5.52
N ARG A 340 -4.92 31.45 -6.58
CA ARG A 340 -4.87 32.90 -6.84
C ARG A 340 -5.50 33.70 -5.71
N GLN A 341 -6.68 33.28 -5.24
CA GLN A 341 -7.37 33.96 -4.14
C GLN A 341 -6.58 33.87 -2.83
N ALA A 342 -5.96 32.72 -2.53
CA ALA A 342 -5.10 32.59 -1.35
C ALA A 342 -3.90 33.54 -1.42
N ALA A 343 -3.24 33.65 -2.58
CA ALA A 343 -2.14 34.59 -2.78
C ALA A 343 -2.56 36.05 -2.62
N GLN A 344 -3.73 36.44 -3.16
CA GLN A 344 -4.27 37.79 -2.98
C GLN A 344 -4.57 38.11 -1.52
N ARG A 345 -5.18 37.17 -0.77
CA ARG A 345 -5.43 37.32 0.67
C ARG A 345 -4.12 37.50 1.46
N GLN A 346 -3.10 36.72 1.12
CA GLN A 346 -1.80 36.81 1.78
C GLN A 346 -1.11 38.16 1.47
N ALA A 347 -1.19 38.66 0.24
CA ALA A 347 -0.69 39.99 -0.10
C ALA A 347 -1.39 41.10 0.70
N GLN A 348 -2.72 41.04 0.82
CA GLN A 348 -3.50 42.01 1.60
C GLN A 348 -3.17 41.96 3.11
N GLN A 349 -2.92 40.77 3.66
CA GLN A 349 -2.49 40.61 5.05
C GLN A 349 -1.11 41.23 5.28
N ASN A 350 -0.15 40.95 4.39
CA ASN A 350 1.20 41.51 4.47
C ASN A 350 1.20 43.05 4.32
N GLU A 351 0.26 43.63 3.58
CA GLU A 351 0.11 45.09 3.47
C GLU A 351 -0.53 45.73 4.71
N ALA A 352 -1.37 45.01 5.45
CA ALA A 352 -2.05 45.52 6.65
C ALA A 352 -1.19 45.46 7.92
N GLU A 353 -0.28 44.50 8.05
CA GLU A 353 0.58 44.31 9.22
C GLU A 353 1.61 45.42 9.51
N PRO A 354 2.27 46.10 8.52
CA PRO A 354 3.30 47.10 8.81
C PRO A 354 2.77 48.37 9.48
N ALA A 355 1.47 48.69 9.38
CA ALA A 355 0.90 49.89 10.01
C ALA A 355 0.66 49.72 11.53
N SER A 356 0.51 48.48 12.01
CA SER A 356 0.20 48.21 13.42
C SER A 356 1.47 48.21 14.30
N ALA A 357 2.62 47.77 13.76
CA ALA A 357 3.88 47.74 14.50
C ALA A 357 4.48 49.14 14.78
N ALA A 358 4.12 50.16 13.99
CA ALA A 358 4.64 51.52 14.14
C ALA A 358 3.91 52.38 15.20
N SER A 359 2.82 51.88 15.80
CA SER A 359 2.00 52.64 16.76
C SER A 359 2.09 52.14 18.21
N GLN A 360 3.08 51.32 18.56
CA GLN A 360 3.38 51.10 19.99
C GLN A 360 4.10 52.35 20.52
N PRO A 361 3.44 53.18 21.35
CA PRO A 361 4.10 54.34 21.94
C PRO A 361 5.28 53.83 22.76
N ALA A 362 6.47 54.38 22.51
CA ALA A 362 7.64 54.13 23.33
C ALA A 362 7.27 54.46 24.78
N THR A 363 7.05 53.41 25.58
CA THR A 363 6.91 53.53 27.03
C THR A 363 8.23 54.05 27.56
N GLU A 364 8.24 55.36 27.79
CA GLU A 364 9.26 56.14 28.44
C GLU A 364 9.66 55.44 29.76
N PRO A 365 10.94 55.11 29.97
CA PRO A 365 11.37 54.48 31.20
C PRO A 365 11.24 55.49 32.34
N ASP A 366 10.21 55.30 33.18
CA ASP A 366 9.98 56.07 34.40
C ASP A 366 11.18 55.86 35.34
N GLY A 367 12.09 56.83 35.30
CA GLY A 367 13.21 56.94 36.20
C GLY A 367 12.70 57.24 37.60
N ARG A 368 12.80 56.25 38.49
CA ARG A 368 12.78 56.52 39.94
C ARG A 368 14.20 56.44 40.50
N PRO A 369 14.58 57.43 41.34
CA PRO A 369 15.93 57.62 41.88
C PRO A 369 16.33 56.59 42.93
#